data_AF-A0A2G0Y9U6-F1
#
_entry.id   AF-A0A2G0Y9U6-F1
#
_cell.length_a   1.000
_cell.length_b   1.000
_cell.length_c   1.000
_cell.angle_alpha   90.00
_cell.angle_beta   90.00
_cell.angle_gamma   90.00
#
_symmetry.space_group_name_H-M   'P 1'
#
loop_
_entity.id
_entity.type
_entity.pdbx_description
1 polymer ?
#
loop_
_entity_poly.entity_id
_entity_poly.type
_entity_poly.pdbx_seq_one_letter_code
_entity_poly.pdbx_strand_id
1 'polypeptide(L)'
;MKLTAETTLKAIAIALGAIAALMAAMELQRALEVERMERPAVVSDDPLRETLQHCRSLTPEALEADTECQAAWEENRRRFFGTSTDNSDPE
;
A
#
# COMPACT_ATOMS: atom_id res chain seq x y z
N MET A 1 26.73 -24.90 22.02
CA MET A 1 27.55 -24.20 21.01
C MET A 1 28.40 -23.16 21.72
N LYS A 2 29.73 -23.30 21.72
CA LYS A 2 30.62 -22.25 22.25
C LYS A 2 30.77 -21.20 21.15
N LEU A 3 30.18 -20.01 21.32
CA LEU A 3 30.45 -18.90 20.40
C LEU A 3 31.92 -18.52 20.54
N THR A 4 32.64 -18.48 19.43
CA THR A 4 34.00 -17.97 19.40
C THR A 4 33.95 -16.44 19.33
N ALA A 5 35.04 -15.78 19.71
CA ALA A 5 35.14 -14.32 19.61
C ALA A 5 34.88 -13.83 18.17
N GLU A 6 35.32 -14.61 17.17
CA GLU A 6 35.10 -14.32 15.76
C GLU A 6 33.61 -14.41 15.36
N THR A 7 32.88 -15.44 15.78
CA THR A 7 31.44 -15.54 15.47
C THR A 7 30.63 -14.45 16.14
N THR A 8 31.03 -14.04 17.36
CA THR A 8 30.41 -12.93 18.08
C THR A 8 30.64 -11.60 17.35
N LEU A 9 31.86 -11.33 16.89
CA LEU A 9 32.20 -10.10 16.16
C LEU A 9 31.44 -10.01 14.83
N LYS A 10 31.36 -11.13 14.07
CA LYS A 10 30.60 -11.19 12.82
C LYS A 10 29.10 -10.93 13.05
N ALA A 11 28.52 -11.52 14.10
CA ALA A 11 27.12 -11.32 14.43
C ALA A 11 26.81 -9.84 14.75
N ILE A 12 27.69 -9.18 15.51
CA ILE A 12 27.55 -7.75 15.82
C ILE A 12 27.62 -6.90 14.54
N ALA A 13 28.59 -7.16 13.66
CA ALA A 13 28.74 -6.41 12.41
C ALA A 13 27.49 -6.55 11.51
N ILE A 14 26.95 -7.77 11.40
CA ILE A 14 25.72 -8.04 10.64
C ILE A 14 24.53 -7.31 11.26
N ALA A 15 24.38 -7.38 12.59
CA ALA A 15 23.29 -6.70 13.29
C ALA A 15 23.32 -5.18 13.08
N LEU A 16 24.50 -4.56 13.20
CA LEU A 16 24.67 -3.13 12.94
C LEU A 16 24.38 -2.76 11.48
N GLY A 17 24.84 -3.58 10.53
CA GLY A 17 24.54 -3.39 9.11
C GLY A 17 23.04 -3.48 8.82
N ALA A 18 22.34 -4.46 9.40
CA ALA A 18 20.89 -4.61 9.26
C ALA A 18 20.13 -3.41 9.86
N ILE A 19 20.54 -2.94 11.04
CA ILE A 19 19.94 -1.75 11.68
C ILE A 19 20.15 -0.51 10.82
N ALA A 20 21.36 -0.30 10.29
CA ALA A 20 21.65 0.82 9.39
C ALA A 20 20.81 0.78 8.11
N ALA A 21 20.67 -0.41 7.49
CA ALA A 21 19.83 -0.60 6.32
C ALA A 21 18.36 -0.31 6.59
N LEU A 22 17.84 -0.75 7.75
CA LEU A 22 16.47 -0.46 8.18
C LEU A 22 16.23 1.04 8.38
N MET A 23 17.17 1.75 9.01
CA MET A 23 17.06 3.21 9.16
C MET A 23 17.03 3.92 7.80
N ALA A 24 17.92 3.55 6.88
CA ALA A 24 17.94 4.11 5.53
C ALA A 24 16.64 3.83 4.77
N ALA A 25 16.08 2.63 4.92
CA ALA A 25 14.79 2.27 4.33
C ALA A 25 13.65 3.14 4.88
N MET A 26 13.60 3.38 6.19
CA MET A 26 12.59 4.25 6.81
C MET A 26 12.70 5.70 6.32
N GLU A 27 13.90 6.25 6.23
CA GLU A 27 14.10 7.62 5.71
C GLU A 27 13.66 7.73 4.24
N LEU A 28 13.96 6.72 3.42
CA LEU A 28 13.48 6.67 2.04
C LEU A 28 11.95 6.61 1.98
N GLN A 29 11.30 5.80 2.82
CA GLN A 29 9.84 5.75 2.88
C GLN A 29 9.23 7.11 3.24
N ARG A 30 9.80 7.80 4.25
CA ARG A 30 9.34 9.15 4.63
C ARG A 30 9.50 10.16 3.51
N ALA A 31 10.64 10.14 2.80
CA ALA A 31 10.87 11.02 1.66
C ALA A 31 9.82 10.82 0.56
N LEU A 32 9.47 9.57 0.26
CA LEU A 32 8.44 9.22 -0.72
C LEU A 32 7.02 9.62 -0.27
N GLU A 33 6.72 9.55 1.03
CA GLU A 33 5.46 10.04 1.58
C GLU A 33 5.31 11.56 1.44
N VAL A 34 6.38 12.30 1.74
CA VAL A 34 6.41 13.77 1.55
C VAL A 34 6.20 14.13 0.08
N GLU A 35 6.90 13.47 -0.84
CA GLU A 35 6.72 13.69 -2.29
C GLU A 35 5.28 13.36 -2.74
N ARG A 36 4.66 12.32 -2.16
CA ARG A 36 3.26 11.96 -2.44
C ARG A 36 2.29 13.02 -1.94
N MET A 37 2.55 13.63 -0.78
CA MET A 37 1.71 14.72 -0.23
C MET A 37 1.84 16.02 -1.03
N GLU A 38 3.01 16.31 -1.57
CA GLU A 38 3.24 17.51 -2.40
C GLU A 38 2.67 17.39 -3.82
N ARG A 39 2.40 16.16 -4.28
CA ARG A 39 1.72 15.95 -5.55
C ARG A 39 0.26 16.45 -5.43
N PRO A 40 -0.19 17.36 -6.31
CA PRO A 40 -1.57 17.80 -6.31
C PRO A 40 -2.48 16.58 -6.37
N ALA A 41 -3.44 16.48 -5.43
CA ALA A 41 -4.47 15.47 -5.50
C ALA A 41 -5.18 15.65 -6.85
N VAL A 42 -5.03 14.67 -7.74
CA VAL A 42 -5.87 14.60 -8.93
C VAL A 42 -7.28 14.37 -8.43
N VAL A 43 -8.07 15.45 -8.38
CA VAL A 43 -9.51 15.38 -8.19
C VAL A 43 -10.04 14.61 -9.40
N SER A 44 -10.33 13.34 -9.18
CA SER A 44 -10.96 12.51 -10.18
C SER A 44 -12.45 12.58 -9.89
N ASP A 45 -13.24 13.07 -10.84
CA ASP A 45 -14.71 13.05 -10.78
C ASP A 45 -15.28 11.63 -10.95
N ASP A 46 -14.48 10.59 -10.70
CA ASP A 46 -14.91 9.20 -10.80
C ASP A 46 -15.50 8.79 -9.45
N PRO A 47 -16.83 8.58 -9.35
CA PRO A 47 -17.46 8.20 -8.09
C PRO A 47 -16.90 6.88 -7.54
N LEU A 48 -16.44 5.97 -8.41
CA LEU A 48 -15.80 4.73 -7.96
C LEU A 48 -14.51 5.03 -7.18
N ARG A 49 -13.74 6.04 -7.58
CA ARG A 49 -12.52 6.42 -6.87
C ARG A 49 -12.80 7.02 -5.50
N GLU A 50 -13.87 7.78 -5.37
CA GLU A 50 -14.30 8.35 -4.10
C GLU A 50 -14.69 7.23 -3.12
N THR A 51 -15.52 6.28 -3.55
CA THR A 51 -15.90 5.10 -2.76
C THR A 51 -14.66 4.30 -2.33
N LEU A 52 -13.71 4.04 -3.22
CA LEU A 52 -12.48 3.33 -2.87
C LEU A 52 -11.60 4.10 -1.87
N GLN A 53 -11.59 5.43 -1.92
CA GLN A 53 -10.88 6.25 -0.94
C GLN A 53 -11.52 6.13 0.44
N HIS A 54 -12.86 6.13 0.50
CA HIS A 54 -13.59 5.86 1.73
C HIS A 54 -13.27 4.47 2.29
N CYS A 55 -13.36 3.43 1.46
CA CYS A 55 -13.09 2.05 1.88
C CYS A 55 -11.68 1.83 2.46
N ARG A 56 -10.67 2.56 1.96
CA ARG A 56 -9.29 2.48 2.48
C ARG A 56 -9.12 3.06 3.89
N SER A 57 -10.07 3.87 4.35
CA SER A 57 -10.05 4.47 5.68
C SER A 57 -10.71 3.60 6.76
N LEU A 58 -11.40 2.53 6.36
CA LEU A 58 -12.07 1.61 7.27
C LEU A 58 -11.08 0.66 7.96
N THR A 59 -11.44 0.19 9.16
CA THR A 59 -10.70 -0.89 9.82
C THR A 59 -10.91 -2.21 9.07
N PRO A 60 -9.99 -3.18 9.21
CA PRO A 60 -10.13 -4.49 8.54
C PRO A 60 -11.47 -5.18 8.83
N GLU A 61 -11.94 -5.13 10.08
CA GLU A 61 -13.20 -5.76 10.50
C GLU A 61 -14.41 -5.08 9.87
N ALA A 62 -14.38 -3.75 9.75
CA ALA A 62 -15.44 -2.99 9.09
C ALA A 62 -15.45 -3.25 7.58
N LEU A 63 -14.27 -3.36 6.96
CA LEU A 63 -14.12 -3.63 5.54
C LEU A 63 -14.66 -5.03 5.15
N GLU A 64 -14.45 -6.03 6.01
CA GLU A 64 -14.98 -7.39 5.79
C GLU A 64 -16.51 -7.45 5.84
N ALA A 65 -17.14 -6.60 6.66
CA ALA A 65 -18.60 -6.53 6.77
C ALA A 65 -19.25 -5.65 5.69
N ASP A 66 -18.48 -4.79 5.01
CA ASP A 66 -18.99 -3.80 4.08
C ASP A 66 -19.11 -4.35 2.65
N THR A 67 -20.34 -4.67 2.25
CA THR A 67 -20.64 -5.19 0.91
C THR A 67 -20.46 -4.17 -0.21
N GLU A 68 -20.60 -2.87 0.09
CA GLU A 68 -20.39 -1.80 -0.90
C GLU A 68 -18.91 -1.70 -1.26
N CYS A 69 -18.04 -1.74 -0.24
CA CYS A 69 -16.61 -1.75 -0.44
C CYS A 69 -16.12 -2.99 -1.18
N GLN A 70 -16.70 -4.17 -0.90
CA GLN A 70 -16.40 -5.38 -1.66
C GLN A 70 -16.73 -5.22 -3.16
N ALA A 71 -17.94 -4.72 -3.47
CA ALA A 71 -18.37 -4.51 -4.85
C ALA A 71 -17.49 -3.46 -5.57
N ALA A 72 -17.13 -2.37 -4.89
CA ALA A 72 -16.26 -1.33 -5.45
C ALA A 72 -14.86 -1.87 -5.80
N TRP A 73 -14.28 -2.72 -4.94
CA TRP A 73 -12.99 -3.35 -5.21
C TRP A 73 -13.05 -4.33 -6.39
N GLU A 74 -14.12 -5.10 -6.51
CA GLU A 74 -14.32 -5.97 -7.66
C GLU A 74 -14.45 -5.20 -8.97
N GLU A 75 -15.19 -4.09 -8.97
CA GLU A 75 -15.32 -3.22 -10.15
C GLU A 75 -13.98 -2.59 -10.53
N ASN A 76 -13.24 -2.06 -9.56
CA ASN A 76 -11.90 -1.52 -9.82
C ASN A 76 -10.97 -2.59 -10.42
N ARG A 77 -11.04 -3.82 -9.91
CA ARG A 77 -10.28 -4.96 -10.46
C ARG A 77 -10.70 -5.26 -11.90
N ARG A 78 -12.00 -5.26 -12.21
CA ARG A 78 -12.50 -5.45 -13.59
C ARG A 78 -11.99 -4.36 -14.54
N ARG A 79 -12.10 -3.09 -14.13
CA ARG A 79 -11.61 -1.93 -14.91
C ARG A 79 -10.12 -2.04 -15.18
N PHE A 80 -9.33 -2.41 -14.16
CA PHE A 80 -7.88 -2.57 -14.29
C PHE A 80 -7.49 -3.64 -15.31
N PHE A 81 -8.23 -4.75 -15.36
CA PHE A 81 -8.00 -5.81 -16.34
C PHE A 81 -8.72 -5.62 -17.67
N GLY A 82 -9.41 -4.48 -17.88
CA GLY A 82 -10.16 -4.21 -19.10
C GLY A 82 -11.34 -5.15 -19.32
N THR A 83 -11.85 -5.78 -18.26
CA THR A 83 -13.01 -6.70 -18.32
C THR A 83 -14.33 -6.04 -17.94
N SER A 84 -14.33 -4.71 -17.78
CA SER A 84 -15.57 -3.96 -17.60
C SER A 84 -16.41 -4.06 -18.86
N THR A 85 -17.53 -4.76 -18.78
CA THR A 85 -18.60 -4.69 -19.78
C THR A 85 -19.16 -3.28 -19.71
N ASP A 86 -18.81 -2.45 -20.67
CA ASP A 86 -19.44 -1.14 -20.83
C ASP A 86 -20.93 -1.38 -21.15
N ASN A 87 -21.78 -1.29 -20.13
CA ASN A 87 -23.23 -1.34 -20.27
C ASN A 87 -23.82 0.03 -20.64
N SER A 88 -22.99 0.92 -21.19
CA SER A 88 -23.35 2.26 -21.63
C SER A 88 -23.51 2.32 -23.15
N ASP A 89 -24.26 1.38 -23.73
CA ASP A 89 -24.72 1.48 -25.12
C ASP A 89 -26.23 1.77 -25.09
N PRO A 90 -26.66 3.05 -25.09
CA PRO A 90 -28.02 3.39 -25.42
C PRO A 90 -28.16 3.41 -26.95
N GLU A 91 -28.98 2.47 -27.45
CA GLU A 91 -29.74 2.46 -28.72
C GLU A 91 -29.32 3.39 -29.88
#